data_AF-A0A3R8RFN1-F1
#
_entry.id   AF-A0A3R8RFN1-F1
#
_cell.length_a   1.000
_cell.length_b   1.000
_cell.length_c   1.000
_cell.angle_alpha   90.00
_cell.angle_beta   90.00
_cell.angle_gamma   90.00
#
_symmetry.space_group_name_H-M   'P 1'
#
loop_
_entity.id
_entity.type
_entity.pdbx_description
1 polymer ?
#
loop_
_entity_poly.entity_id
_entity_poly.type
_entity_poly.pdbx_seq_one_letter_code
_entity_poly.pdbx_strand_id
1 'polypeptide(L)'
;MRETLFLLADLWMIFVGYFYGWKLIRRYGNYLLGLELMVVATSGSNFLLWSLLGANSDSVMYDVAYFFDAFSRSVGITVILIMGLMKVTHRYEPSPGVDVGVFAAATVAGLFLRHFHGADLHTDRAAFAVAVFYVVVNLLTAVFLGYFVKRLLAAGARWPAIWTGLVTAAGTTIAITYDLFPLPFDDAHRTIFYTAALATWGTQGFVYFRAYRALHDHNAASDAKPAHTKEALA
;
A
#
# COMPACT_ATOMS: atom_id res chain seq x y z
N MET A 1 21.06 -17.62 -0.29
CA MET A 1 20.05 -17.48 -1.38
C MET A 1 18.80 -16.78 -0.88
N ARG A 2 18.32 -17.13 0.33
CA ARG A 2 17.16 -16.48 0.96
C ARG A 2 17.41 -15.00 1.21
N GLU A 3 18.61 -14.66 1.67
CA GLU A 3 19.08 -13.31 1.97
C GLU A 3 19.13 -12.46 0.69
N THR A 4 19.62 -13.02 -0.41
CA THR A 4 19.64 -12.34 -1.72
C THR A 4 18.22 -12.04 -2.21
N LEU A 5 17.30 -13.00 -2.08
CA LEU A 5 15.90 -12.80 -2.48
C LEU A 5 15.21 -11.75 -1.61
N PHE A 6 15.47 -11.77 -0.30
CA PHE A 6 15.01 -10.75 0.63
C PHE A 6 15.48 -9.35 0.22
N LEU A 7 16.78 -9.18 -0.02
CA LEU A 7 17.36 -7.89 -0.43
C LEU A 7 16.78 -7.41 -1.76
N LEU A 8 16.60 -8.31 -2.73
CA LEU A 8 15.99 -7.97 -4.02
C LEU A 8 14.53 -7.55 -3.88
N ALA A 9 13.76 -8.24 -3.03
CA ALA A 9 12.36 -7.92 -2.76
C ALA A 9 12.24 -6.54 -2.09
N ASP A 10 13.12 -6.23 -1.15
CA ASP A 10 13.15 -4.94 -0.47
C ASP A 10 13.53 -3.80 -1.43
N LEU A 11 14.61 -3.97 -2.19
CA LEU A 11 15.02 -3.01 -3.21
C LEU A 11 13.94 -2.77 -4.26
N TRP A 12 13.21 -3.82 -4.64
CA TRP A 12 12.05 -3.70 -5.54
C TRP A 12 10.95 -2.83 -4.93
N MET A 13 10.58 -3.08 -3.67
CA MET A 13 9.58 -2.28 -2.96
C MET A 13 10.01 -0.83 -2.81
N ILE A 14 11.25 -0.57 -2.40
CA ILE A 14 11.83 0.77 -2.25
C ILE A 14 11.81 1.51 -3.59
N PHE A 15 12.28 0.86 -4.66
CA PHE A 15 12.26 1.42 -6.01
C PHE A 15 10.85 1.80 -6.43
N VAL A 16 9.90 0.86 -6.28
CA VAL A 16 8.50 1.11 -6.64
C VAL A 16 7.94 2.29 -5.87
N GLY A 17 8.13 2.31 -4.55
CA GLY A 17 7.52 3.31 -3.69
C GLY A 17 8.01 4.72 -4.01
N TYR A 18 9.32 4.92 -4.15
CA TYR A 18 9.85 6.24 -4.55
C TYR A 18 9.54 6.60 -6.00
N PHE A 19 9.80 5.69 -6.95
CA PHE A 19 9.69 6.00 -8.37
C PHE A 19 8.24 6.23 -8.82
N TYR A 20 7.32 5.34 -8.42
CA TYR A 20 5.91 5.48 -8.77
C TYR A 20 5.18 6.46 -7.87
N GLY A 21 5.59 6.58 -6.60
CA GLY A 21 5.09 7.64 -5.71
C GLY A 21 5.36 9.03 -6.28
N TRP A 22 6.60 9.26 -6.74
CA TRP A 22 6.96 10.51 -7.40
C TRP A 22 6.18 10.76 -8.68
N LYS A 23 5.97 9.72 -9.50
CA LYS A 23 5.15 9.84 -10.71
C LYS A 23 3.69 10.15 -10.41
N LEU A 24 3.12 9.64 -9.32
CA LEU A 24 1.75 9.94 -8.91
C LEU A 24 1.57 11.41 -8.57
N ILE A 25 2.54 11.97 -7.84
CA ILE A 25 2.57 13.41 -7.52
C ILE A 25 2.75 14.23 -8.79
N ARG A 26 3.85 13.99 -9.52
CA ARG A 26 4.25 14.85 -10.64
C ARG A 26 3.32 14.79 -11.85
N ARG A 27 2.78 13.62 -12.18
CA ARG A 27 1.97 13.45 -13.41
C ARG A 27 0.47 13.56 -13.18
N TYR A 28 -0.01 13.22 -11.98
CA TYR A 28 -1.45 13.14 -11.72
C TYR A 28 -1.90 14.01 -10.54
N GLY A 29 -0.97 14.72 -9.88
CA GLY A 29 -1.28 15.53 -8.69
C GLY A 29 -1.96 14.71 -7.60
N ASN A 30 -1.59 13.44 -7.45
CA ASN A 30 -2.17 12.54 -6.45
C ASN A 30 -1.19 12.42 -5.29
N TYR A 31 -1.30 13.35 -4.34
CA TYR A 31 -0.44 13.42 -3.16
C TYR A 31 -0.70 12.28 -2.19
N LEU A 32 -1.96 11.89 -2.00
CA LEU A 32 -2.36 10.75 -1.16
C LEU A 32 -1.60 9.47 -1.53
N LEU A 33 -1.78 8.97 -2.75
CA LEU A 33 -1.10 7.73 -3.17
C LEU A 33 0.41 7.92 -3.30
N GLY A 34 0.83 9.10 -3.75
CA GLY A 34 2.24 9.36 -3.99
C GLY A 34 3.07 9.36 -2.72
N LEU A 35 2.60 10.06 -1.69
CA LEU A 35 3.26 10.13 -0.38
C LEU A 35 3.15 8.80 0.36
N GLU A 36 2.01 8.10 0.28
CA GLU A 36 1.87 6.77 0.87
C GLU A 36 2.91 5.77 0.32
N LEU A 37 3.09 5.74 -1.00
CA LEU A 37 4.11 4.89 -1.61
C LEU A 37 5.53 5.26 -1.14
N MET A 38 5.80 6.54 -0.89
CA MET A 38 7.08 6.98 -0.33
C MET A 38 7.22 6.60 1.14
N VAL A 39 6.14 6.59 1.93
CA VAL A 39 6.12 6.11 3.31
C VAL A 39 6.50 4.63 3.36
N VAL A 40 5.88 3.80 2.51
CA VAL A 40 6.22 2.37 2.39
C VAL A 40 7.68 2.18 2.00
N ALA A 41 8.19 2.94 1.02
CA ALA A 41 9.61 2.86 0.65
C ALA A 41 10.54 3.35 1.77
N THR A 42 10.13 4.33 2.56
CA THR A 42 10.89 4.82 3.71
C THR A 42 10.94 3.74 4.81
N SER A 43 9.83 3.06 5.08
CA SER A 43 9.79 1.90 5.97
C SER A 43 10.78 0.82 5.53
N GLY A 44 10.69 0.39 4.26
CA GLY A 44 11.60 -0.62 3.68
C GLY A 44 13.07 -0.19 3.73
N SER A 45 13.36 1.08 3.45
CA SER A 45 14.74 1.61 3.52
C SER A 45 15.33 1.52 4.93
N ASN A 46 14.54 1.86 5.96
CA ASN A 46 14.98 1.75 7.35
C ASN A 46 15.13 0.28 7.78
N PHE A 47 14.21 -0.58 7.35
CA PHE A 47 14.27 -2.02 7.60
C PHE A 47 15.49 -2.68 6.94
N LEU A 48 15.82 -2.29 5.70
CA LEU A 48 17.01 -2.74 4.98
C LEU A 48 18.28 -2.35 5.72
N LEU A 49 18.41 -1.07 6.08
CA LEU A 49 19.57 -0.54 6.76
C LEU A 49 19.73 -1.19 8.14
N TRP A 50 18.64 -1.35 8.88
CA TRP A 50 18.62 -2.06 10.15
C TRP A 50 19.16 -3.48 10.01
N SER A 51 18.65 -4.23 9.02
CA SER A 51 19.04 -5.61 8.74
C SER A 51 20.52 -5.72 8.33
N LEU A 52 21.00 -4.83 7.44
CA LEU A 52 22.39 -4.83 6.96
C LEU A 52 23.40 -4.42 8.05
N LEU A 53 23.00 -3.53 8.96
CA LEU A 53 23.86 -3.07 10.05
C LEU A 53 23.87 -4.02 11.25
N GLY A 54 23.04 -5.07 11.25
CA GLY A 54 22.91 -5.99 12.38
C GLY A 54 22.49 -5.27 13.66
N ALA A 55 21.71 -4.20 13.54
CA ALA A 55 21.31 -3.38 14.67
C ALA A 55 20.27 -4.11 15.53
N ASN A 56 20.27 -3.83 16.84
CA ASN A 56 19.31 -4.43 17.77
C ASN A 56 17.89 -3.86 17.57
N SER A 57 16.90 -4.54 18.15
CA SER A 57 15.49 -4.11 18.17
C SER A 57 15.28 -2.76 18.86
N ASP A 58 16.21 -2.31 19.70
CA ASP A 58 16.15 -1.01 20.39
C ASP A 58 16.68 0.15 19.53
N SER A 59 16.99 -0.09 18.26
CA SER A 59 17.53 0.93 17.37
C SER A 59 16.43 1.84 16.81
N VAL A 60 16.76 3.12 16.64
CA VAL A 60 15.86 4.10 16.00
C VAL A 60 15.41 3.64 14.60
N MET A 61 16.26 2.92 13.88
CA MET A 61 15.93 2.40 12.54
C MET A 61 14.80 1.36 12.60
N TYR A 62 14.82 0.50 13.63
CA TYR A 62 13.75 -0.46 13.89
C TYR A 62 12.44 0.28 14.20
N ASP A 63 12.47 1.22 15.15
CA ASP A 63 11.29 2.00 15.54
C ASP A 63 10.66 2.77 14.37
N VAL A 64 11.50 3.36 13.51
CA VAL A 64 11.04 4.10 12.33
C VAL A 64 10.45 3.16 11.28
N ALA A 65 11.08 2.01 11.03
CA ALA A 65 10.57 1.02 10.09
C ALA A 65 9.16 0.55 10.50
N TYR A 66 9.00 0.13 11.76
CA TYR A 66 7.72 -0.39 12.26
C TYR A 66 6.68 0.70 12.53
N PHE A 67 7.10 1.94 12.81
CA PHE A 67 6.18 3.08 12.82
C PHE A 67 5.51 3.27 11.46
N PHE A 68 6.29 3.28 10.37
CA PHE A 68 5.75 3.44 9.03
C PHE A 68 4.99 2.19 8.55
N ASP A 69 5.38 0.98 8.96
CA ASP A 69 4.58 -0.23 8.72
C ASP A 69 3.20 -0.13 9.37
N ALA A 70 3.15 0.23 10.66
CA ALA A 70 1.90 0.42 11.41
C ALA A 70 1.03 1.55 10.81
N PHE A 71 1.65 2.66 10.41
CA PHE A 71 1.02 3.76 9.68
C PHE A 71 0.33 3.24 8.41
N SER A 72 1.07 2.51 7.57
CA SER A 72 0.60 2.05 6.27
C SER A 72 -0.48 0.99 6.40
N ARG A 73 -0.32 0.03 7.33
CA ARG A 73 -1.29 -1.05 7.54
C ARG A 73 -2.59 -0.59 8.18
N SER A 74 -2.55 0.47 8.99
CA SER A 74 -3.75 1.02 9.64
C SER A 74 -4.54 1.91 8.70
N VAL A 75 -3.92 2.98 8.19
CA VAL A 75 -4.62 4.09 7.49
C VAL A 75 -4.02 4.34 6.10
N GLY A 76 -2.74 4.08 5.88
CA GLY A 76 -2.05 4.36 4.62
C GLY A 76 -2.53 3.55 3.41
N ILE A 77 -2.16 2.28 3.33
CA ILE A 77 -2.59 1.33 2.29
C ILE A 77 -4.08 0.95 2.42
N THR A 78 -4.83 1.62 3.31
CA THR A 78 -6.27 1.44 3.49
C THR A 78 -7.03 2.70 3.09
N VAL A 79 -7.19 3.65 4.00
CA VAL A 79 -7.98 4.88 3.81
C VAL A 79 -7.32 5.81 2.79
N ILE A 80 -6.01 6.07 2.93
CA ILE A 80 -5.27 6.95 2.01
C ILE A 80 -5.27 6.33 0.60
N LEU A 81 -5.08 5.00 0.49
CA LEU A 81 -5.21 4.27 -0.76
C LEU A 81 -6.60 4.45 -1.39
N ILE A 82 -7.66 4.21 -0.63
CA ILE A 82 -9.05 4.35 -1.10
C ILE A 82 -9.28 5.76 -1.61
N MET A 83 -8.99 6.77 -0.80
CA MET A 83 -9.21 8.18 -1.15
C MET A 83 -8.38 8.59 -2.38
N GLY A 84 -7.14 8.12 -2.46
CA GLY A 84 -6.29 8.34 -3.61
C GLY A 84 -6.84 7.70 -4.90
N LEU A 85 -7.44 6.52 -4.81
CA LEU A 85 -8.12 5.84 -5.93
C LEU A 85 -9.50 6.45 -6.24
N MET A 86 -10.13 7.15 -5.29
CA MET A 86 -11.39 7.89 -5.52
C MET A 86 -11.21 9.01 -6.55
N LYS A 87 -9.99 9.52 -6.75
CA LYS A 87 -9.68 10.47 -7.84
C LYS A 87 -10.02 9.90 -9.21
N VAL A 88 -9.70 8.63 -9.48
CA VAL A 88 -9.97 7.99 -10.79
C VAL A 88 -11.28 7.20 -10.83
N THR A 89 -11.81 6.78 -9.68
CA THR A 89 -13.08 6.02 -9.66
C THR A 89 -14.30 6.92 -9.55
N HIS A 90 -14.22 7.99 -8.74
CA HIS A 90 -15.33 8.86 -8.36
C HIS A 90 -15.11 10.34 -8.75
N ARG A 91 -13.96 10.70 -9.34
CA ARG A 91 -13.55 12.09 -9.59
C ARG A 91 -13.47 12.93 -8.31
N TYR A 92 -13.16 12.27 -7.20
CA TYR A 92 -13.00 12.94 -5.91
C TYR A 92 -11.65 13.64 -5.85
N GLU A 93 -11.66 14.95 -5.57
CA GLU A 93 -10.45 15.73 -5.32
C GLU A 93 -10.48 16.21 -3.86
N PRO A 94 -9.71 15.56 -2.96
CA PRO A 94 -9.66 15.98 -1.57
C PRO A 94 -9.05 17.38 -1.47
N SER A 95 -9.56 18.16 -0.50
CA SER A 95 -8.94 19.44 -0.17
C SER A 95 -7.60 19.21 0.55
N PRO A 96 -6.66 20.17 0.50
CA PRO A 96 -5.38 20.05 1.22
C PRO A 96 -5.55 19.78 2.72
N GLY A 97 -6.60 20.32 3.35
CA GLY A 97 -6.89 20.06 4.77
C GLY A 97 -7.31 18.61 5.03
N VAL A 98 -8.01 17.98 4.09
CA VAL A 98 -8.37 16.55 4.16
C VAL A 98 -7.12 15.68 3.98
N ASP A 99 -6.25 16.02 3.03
CA ASP A 99 -4.97 15.33 2.85
C ASP A 99 -4.12 15.38 4.12
N VAL A 100 -3.92 16.57 4.69
CA VAL A 100 -3.17 16.73 5.94
C VAL A 100 -3.85 15.97 7.09
N GLY A 101 -5.17 16.04 7.20
CA GLY A 101 -5.92 15.37 8.26
C GLY A 101 -5.78 13.85 8.23
N VAL A 102 -5.83 13.23 7.04
CA VAL A 102 -5.70 11.78 6.93
C VAL A 102 -4.27 11.31 7.19
N PHE A 103 -3.25 12.05 6.74
CA PHE A 103 -1.85 11.77 7.07
C PHE A 103 -1.59 11.94 8.58
N ALA A 104 -2.16 12.96 9.21
CA ALA A 104 -2.05 13.16 10.66
C ALA A 104 -2.73 12.02 11.44
N ALA A 105 -3.92 11.59 11.02
CA ALA A 105 -4.61 10.45 11.62
C ALA A 105 -3.78 9.16 11.48
N ALA A 106 -3.19 8.94 10.31
CA ALA A 106 -2.29 7.81 10.05
C ALA A 106 -1.02 7.89 10.90
N THR A 107 -0.45 9.08 11.13
CA THR A 107 0.68 9.30 12.04
C THR A 107 0.32 8.94 13.47
N VAL A 108 -0.82 9.40 13.97
CA VAL A 108 -1.28 9.05 15.33
C VAL A 108 -1.51 7.55 15.45
N ALA A 109 -2.14 6.92 14.45
CA ALA A 109 -2.35 5.48 14.42
C ALA A 109 -1.01 4.72 14.42
N GLY A 110 -0.06 5.10 13.57
CA GLY A 110 1.27 4.48 13.52
C GLY A 110 2.04 4.63 14.84
N LEU A 111 2.00 5.82 15.47
CA LEU A 111 2.65 6.06 16.75
C LEU A 111 2.04 5.22 17.86
N PHE A 112 0.71 5.07 17.88
CA PHE A 112 0.04 4.27 18.89
C PHE A 112 0.25 2.77 18.67
N LEU A 113 0.01 2.28 17.46
CA LEU A 113 -0.08 0.86 17.15
C LEU A 113 1.29 0.16 17.05
N ARG A 114 2.37 0.89 16.76
CA ARG A 114 3.72 0.28 16.66
C ARG A 114 4.17 -0.45 17.92
N HIS A 115 3.70 -0.04 19.10
CA HIS A 115 4.11 -0.63 20.39
C HIS A 115 3.60 -2.05 20.58
N PHE A 116 2.61 -2.48 19.81
CA PHE A 116 2.07 -3.84 19.86
C PHE A 116 2.80 -4.80 18.92
N HIS A 117 3.78 -4.31 18.16
CA HIS A 117 4.58 -5.13 17.27
C HIS A 117 5.45 -6.11 18.06
N GLY A 118 5.42 -7.40 17.69
CA GLY A 118 6.20 -8.45 18.35
C GLY A 118 5.64 -8.92 19.70
N ALA A 119 4.52 -8.35 20.17
CA ALA A 119 3.83 -8.84 21.35
C ALA A 119 3.16 -10.20 21.06
N ASP A 120 3.17 -11.09 22.06
CA ASP A 120 2.56 -12.41 21.93
C ASP A 120 1.03 -12.30 21.96
N LEU A 121 0.39 -12.63 20.84
CA LEU A 121 -1.06 -12.53 20.66
C LEU A 121 -1.85 -13.49 21.55
N HIS A 122 -1.24 -14.56 22.06
CA HIS A 122 -1.90 -15.50 22.97
C HIS A 122 -2.01 -14.96 24.39
N THR A 123 -1.12 -14.04 24.77
CA THR A 123 -1.04 -13.49 26.13
C THR A 123 -1.49 -12.04 26.20
N ASP A 124 -1.27 -11.26 25.14
CA ASP A 124 -1.69 -9.86 25.04
C ASP A 124 -2.96 -9.69 24.19
N ARG A 125 -4.09 -9.45 24.89
CA ARG A 125 -5.39 -9.19 24.24
C ARG A 125 -5.39 -7.93 23.39
N ALA A 126 -4.62 -6.91 23.76
CA ALA A 126 -4.54 -5.68 22.99
C ALA A 126 -3.77 -5.91 21.69
N ALA A 127 -2.67 -6.66 21.73
CA ALA A 127 -1.94 -7.07 20.53
C ALA A 127 -2.81 -7.90 19.59
N PHE A 128 -3.59 -8.86 20.12
CA PHE A 128 -4.56 -9.62 19.32
C PHE A 128 -5.61 -8.71 18.67
N ALA A 129 -6.17 -7.75 19.41
CA ALA A 129 -7.14 -6.81 18.87
C ALA A 129 -6.55 -5.93 17.75
N VAL A 130 -5.29 -5.51 17.88
CA VAL A 130 -4.56 -4.76 16.85
C VAL A 130 -4.32 -5.60 15.59
N ALA A 131 -3.91 -6.86 15.75
CA ALA A 131 -3.77 -7.79 14.62
C ALA A 131 -5.09 -7.99 13.88
N VAL A 132 -6.20 -8.22 14.61
CA VAL A 132 -7.54 -8.32 14.03
C VAL A 132 -7.94 -7.02 13.33
N PHE A 133 -7.67 -5.86 13.94
CA PHE A 133 -7.92 -4.56 13.34
C PHE A 133 -7.24 -4.44 11.97
N TYR A 134 -5.93 -4.73 11.88
CA TYR A 134 -5.19 -4.68 10.61
C TYR A 134 -5.80 -5.58 9.53
N VAL A 135 -6.21 -6.79 9.88
CA VAL A 135 -6.86 -7.72 8.93
C VAL A 135 -8.22 -7.18 8.50
N VAL A 136 -9.04 -6.68 9.42
CA VAL A 136 -10.36 -6.14 9.10
C VAL A 136 -10.25 -4.95 8.15
N VAL A 137 -9.37 -3.98 8.43
CA VAL A 137 -9.19 -2.82 7.54
C VAL A 137 -8.61 -3.23 6.19
N ASN A 138 -7.74 -4.24 6.14
CA ASN A 138 -7.24 -4.80 4.89
C ASN A 138 -8.37 -5.45 4.07
N LEU A 139 -9.23 -6.25 4.69
CA LEU A 139 -10.36 -6.90 4.00
C LEU A 139 -11.37 -5.89 3.47
N LEU A 140 -11.69 -4.85 4.26
CA LEU A 140 -12.54 -3.74 3.80
C LEU A 140 -11.92 -3.02 2.60
N THR A 141 -10.61 -2.81 2.63
CA THR A 141 -9.86 -2.24 1.51
C THR A 141 -9.89 -3.16 0.28
N ALA A 142 -9.75 -4.48 0.47
CA ALA A 142 -9.83 -5.47 -0.60
C ALA A 142 -11.21 -5.46 -1.28
N VAL A 143 -12.29 -5.24 -0.53
CA VAL A 143 -13.65 -5.06 -1.09
C VAL A 143 -13.69 -3.83 -2.01
N PHE A 144 -13.15 -2.68 -1.57
CA PHE A 144 -13.07 -1.50 -2.42
C PHE A 144 -12.19 -1.75 -3.66
N LEU A 145 -11.08 -2.47 -3.52
CA LEU A 145 -10.23 -2.83 -4.65
C LEU A 145 -10.92 -3.78 -5.63
N GLY A 146 -11.83 -4.65 -5.16
CA GLY A 146 -12.74 -5.42 -6.00
C GLY A 146 -13.66 -4.52 -6.84
N TYR A 147 -14.19 -3.46 -6.23
CA TYR A 147 -14.91 -2.42 -6.98
C TYR A 147 -13.99 -1.69 -7.99
N PHE A 148 -12.75 -1.36 -7.62
CA PHE A 148 -11.78 -0.76 -8.53
C PHE A 148 -11.47 -1.67 -9.73
N VAL A 149 -11.30 -2.98 -9.51
CA VAL A 149 -11.19 -4.00 -10.58
C VAL A 149 -12.40 -3.97 -11.50
N LYS A 150 -13.62 -3.93 -10.94
CA LYS A 150 -14.85 -3.80 -11.74
C LYS A 150 -14.84 -2.55 -12.62
N ARG A 151 -14.37 -1.41 -12.10
CA ARG A 151 -14.22 -0.16 -12.87
C ARG A 151 -13.20 -0.29 -14.00
N LEU A 152 -12.06 -0.94 -13.76
CA LEU A 152 -11.05 -1.21 -14.79
C LEU A 152 -11.60 -2.10 -15.91
N LEU A 153 -12.35 -3.15 -15.56
CA LEU A 153 -13.01 -4.02 -16.55
C LEU A 153 -14.02 -3.24 -17.39
N ALA A 154 -14.83 -2.39 -16.76
CA ALA A 154 -15.79 -1.53 -17.46
C ALA A 154 -15.10 -0.52 -18.40
N ALA A 155 -13.90 -0.05 -18.05
CA ALA A 155 -13.05 0.80 -18.88
C ALA A 155 -12.31 0.03 -20.00
N GLY A 156 -12.47 -1.29 -20.10
CA GLY A 156 -11.78 -2.14 -21.07
C GLY A 156 -10.34 -2.52 -20.70
N ALA A 157 -9.85 -2.09 -19.54
CA ALA A 157 -8.49 -2.35 -19.04
C ALA A 157 -8.36 -3.74 -18.40
N ARG A 158 -8.56 -4.81 -19.20
CA ARG A 158 -8.63 -6.21 -18.73
C ARG A 158 -7.37 -6.67 -17.98
N TRP A 159 -6.18 -6.43 -18.54
CA TRP A 159 -4.93 -6.88 -17.93
C TRP A 159 -4.61 -6.15 -16.61
N PRO A 160 -4.69 -4.81 -16.53
CA PRO A 160 -4.59 -4.12 -15.25
C PRO A 160 -5.61 -4.62 -14.21
N ALA A 161 -6.84 -4.93 -14.62
CA ALA A 161 -7.86 -5.46 -13.72
C ALA A 161 -7.49 -6.83 -13.14
N ILE A 162 -7.07 -7.78 -13.98
CA ILE A 162 -6.65 -9.14 -13.54
C ILE A 162 -5.49 -9.03 -12.57
N TRP A 163 -4.43 -8.30 -12.93
CA TRP A 163 -3.27 -8.14 -12.07
C TRP A 163 -3.63 -7.45 -10.76
N THR A 164 -4.48 -6.43 -10.78
CA THR A 164 -4.97 -5.75 -9.57
C THR A 164 -5.67 -6.74 -8.64
N GLY A 165 -6.52 -7.63 -9.17
CA GLY A 165 -7.17 -8.69 -8.40
C GLY A 165 -6.16 -9.65 -7.77
N LEU A 166 -5.20 -10.15 -8.56
CA LEU A 166 -4.18 -11.10 -8.10
C LEU A 166 -3.29 -10.52 -7.00
N VAL A 167 -2.76 -9.30 -7.19
CA VAL A 167 -1.89 -8.68 -6.18
C VAL A 167 -2.66 -8.27 -4.93
N THR A 168 -3.96 -7.95 -5.04
CA THR A 168 -4.82 -7.68 -3.88
C THR A 168 -5.03 -8.97 -3.08
N ALA A 169 -5.34 -10.09 -3.75
CA ALA A 169 -5.48 -11.37 -3.08
C ALA A 169 -4.16 -11.80 -2.40
N ALA A 170 -3.01 -11.62 -3.07
CA ALA A 170 -1.71 -11.87 -2.48
C ALA A 170 -1.44 -10.98 -1.25
N GLY A 171 -1.72 -9.67 -1.35
CA GLY A 171 -1.56 -8.73 -0.24
C GLY A 171 -2.47 -9.06 0.95
N THR A 172 -3.71 -9.49 0.71
CA THR A 172 -4.61 -9.95 1.77
C THR A 172 -4.13 -11.23 2.43
N THR A 173 -3.59 -12.19 1.65
CA THR A 173 -2.96 -13.38 2.22
C THR A 173 -1.80 -13.01 3.12
N ILE A 174 -0.92 -12.09 2.69
CA ILE A 174 0.17 -11.57 3.52
C ILE A 174 -0.36 -10.90 4.79
N ALA A 175 -1.42 -10.09 4.70
CA ALA A 175 -2.00 -9.43 5.88
C ALA A 175 -2.55 -10.42 6.91
N ILE A 176 -3.18 -11.51 6.46
CA ILE A 176 -3.70 -12.57 7.32
C ILE A 176 -2.56 -13.37 7.97
N THR A 177 -1.50 -13.69 7.22
CA THR A 177 -0.37 -14.48 7.73
C THR A 177 0.66 -13.66 8.51
N TYR A 178 0.59 -12.32 8.44
CA TYR A 178 1.53 -11.44 9.15
C TYR A 178 1.50 -11.71 10.65
N ASP A 179 0.32 -11.58 11.26
CA ASP A 179 0.16 -11.65 12.71
C ASP A 179 -0.59 -12.91 13.14
N LEU A 180 -1.69 -13.26 12.46
CA LEU A 180 -2.61 -14.30 12.95
C LEU A 180 -2.16 -15.73 12.60
N PHE A 181 -1.49 -15.91 11.47
CA PHE A 181 -1.06 -17.22 10.99
C PHE A 181 0.39 -17.20 10.51
N PRO A 182 1.36 -17.07 11.43
CA PRO A 182 2.78 -17.14 11.09
C PRO A 182 3.12 -18.47 10.40
N LEU A 183 4.03 -18.43 9.43
CA LEU A 183 4.44 -19.62 8.69
C LEU A 183 5.27 -20.53 9.62
N PRO A 184 4.85 -21.78 9.88
CA PRO A 184 5.53 -22.66 10.85
C PRO A 184 6.92 -23.12 10.39
N PHE A 185 7.25 -22.90 9.11
CA PHE A 185 8.52 -23.28 8.48
C PHE A 185 9.46 -22.09 8.26
N ASP A 186 9.09 -20.89 8.72
CA ASP A 186 9.94 -19.71 8.58
C ASP A 186 11.12 -19.76 9.57
N ASP A 187 12.18 -19.03 9.26
CA ASP A 187 13.32 -18.91 10.18
C ASP A 187 13.03 -17.91 11.32
N ALA A 188 13.93 -17.86 12.31
CA ALA A 188 13.79 -16.99 13.48
C ALA A 188 13.66 -15.49 13.13
N HIS A 189 14.16 -15.08 11.96
CA HIS A 189 14.07 -13.71 11.46
C HIS A 189 12.89 -13.50 10.50
N ARG A 190 12.06 -14.53 10.30
CA ARG A 190 10.92 -14.54 9.37
C ARG A 190 11.31 -14.15 7.94
N THR A 191 12.50 -14.56 7.50
CA THR A 191 13.08 -14.10 6.22
C THR A 191 12.21 -14.50 5.04
N ILE A 192 11.56 -15.68 5.08
CA ILE A 192 10.69 -16.15 3.99
C ILE A 192 9.44 -15.29 3.93
N PHE A 193 8.78 -15.05 5.07
CA PHE A 193 7.62 -14.19 5.14
C PHE A 193 7.93 -12.77 4.66
N TYR A 194 8.98 -12.14 5.18
CA TYR A 194 9.31 -10.77 4.79
C TYR A 194 9.71 -10.67 3.32
N THR A 195 10.40 -11.67 2.77
CA THR A 195 10.68 -11.72 1.31
C THR A 195 9.38 -11.71 0.51
N ALA A 196 8.41 -12.56 0.87
CA ALA A 196 7.13 -12.64 0.19
C ALA A 196 6.29 -11.36 0.37
N ALA A 197 6.30 -10.77 1.57
CA ALA A 197 5.61 -9.53 1.90
C ALA A 197 6.16 -8.34 1.09
N LEU A 198 7.46 -8.10 1.13
CA LEU A 198 8.13 -7.00 0.43
C LEU A 198 7.93 -7.12 -1.09
N ALA A 199 8.09 -8.33 -1.64
CA ALA A 199 7.84 -8.58 -3.06
C ALA A 199 6.38 -8.31 -3.44
N THR A 200 5.43 -8.69 -2.58
CA THR A 200 4.00 -8.47 -2.79
C THR A 200 3.66 -6.99 -2.73
N TRP A 201 4.09 -6.27 -1.70
CA TRP A 201 3.80 -4.85 -1.54
C TRP A 201 4.43 -3.98 -2.64
N GLY A 202 5.67 -4.27 -3.02
CA GLY A 202 6.31 -3.65 -4.19
C GLY A 202 5.53 -3.93 -5.48
N THR A 203 5.07 -5.16 -5.68
CA THR A 203 4.28 -5.51 -6.86
C THR A 203 2.89 -4.86 -6.84
N GLN A 204 2.25 -4.75 -5.67
CA GLN A 204 1.00 -4.00 -5.49
C GLN A 204 1.17 -2.54 -5.89
N GLY A 205 2.20 -1.85 -5.40
CA GLY A 205 2.48 -0.45 -5.77
C GLY A 205 2.65 -0.27 -7.28
N PHE A 206 3.41 -1.17 -7.92
CA PHE A 206 3.59 -1.16 -9.39
C PHE A 206 2.26 -1.38 -10.13
N VAL A 207 1.51 -2.41 -9.77
CA VAL A 207 0.26 -2.78 -10.45
C VAL A 207 -0.82 -1.72 -10.23
N TYR A 208 -0.98 -1.23 -9.00
CA TYR A 208 -1.94 -0.16 -8.68
C TYR A 208 -1.61 1.13 -9.41
N PHE A 209 -0.33 1.49 -9.56
CA PHE A 209 0.06 2.61 -10.42
C PHE A 209 -0.37 2.42 -11.88
N ARG A 210 -0.14 1.22 -12.45
CA ARG A 210 -0.51 0.92 -13.84
C ARG A 210 -2.02 0.94 -14.04
N ALA A 211 -2.76 0.39 -13.07
CA ALA A 211 -4.22 0.40 -13.04
C ALA A 211 -4.79 1.81 -12.90
N TYR A 212 -4.23 2.61 -11.98
CA TYR A 212 -4.58 4.01 -11.81
C TYR A 212 -4.44 4.77 -13.12
N ARG A 213 -3.29 4.65 -13.78
CA ARG A 213 -3.05 5.29 -15.08
C ARG A 213 -4.08 4.86 -16.12
N ALA A 214 -4.35 3.56 -16.23
CA ALA A 214 -5.31 3.05 -17.22
C ALA A 214 -6.71 3.66 -17.04
N LEU A 215 -7.17 3.78 -15.79
CA LEU A 215 -8.47 4.40 -15.51
C LEU A 215 -8.45 5.92 -15.68
N HIS A 216 -7.34 6.57 -15.32
CA HIS A 216 -7.14 8.00 -15.56
C HIS A 216 -7.19 8.35 -17.06
N ASP A 217 -6.44 7.63 -17.88
CA ASP A 217 -6.38 7.84 -19.34
C ASP A 217 -7.77 7.60 -19.97
N HIS A 218 -8.51 6.60 -19.49
CA HIS A 218 -9.89 6.34 -19.92
C HIS A 218 -10.85 7.49 -19.56
N ASN A 219 -10.76 8.03 -18.35
CA ASN A 219 -11.56 9.17 -17.93
C ASN A 219 -11.25 10.42 -18.77
N ALA A 220 -9.96 10.72 -18.97
CA ALA A 220 -9.53 11.86 -19.77
C ALA A 220 -10.00 11.75 -21.24
N ALA A 221 -9.91 10.56 -21.84
CA ALA A 221 -10.43 10.32 -23.19
C ALA A 221 -11.96 10.47 -23.27
N SER A 222 -12.67 10.13 -22.20
CA SER A 222 -14.13 10.29 -22.12
C SER A 222 -14.54 11.75 -21.98
N ASP A 223 -13.75 12.56 -21.28
CA ASP A 223 -13.98 14.01 -21.10
C ASP A 223 -13.66 14.83 -22.37
N ALA A 224 -12.76 14.35 -23.23
CA ALA A 224 -12.45 14.99 -24.51
C ALA A 224 -13.56 14.81 -25.57
N LYS A 225 -14.30 13.68 -25.54
CA LYS A 225 -15.39 13.38 -26.50
C LYS A 225 -16.56 14.39 -26.52
N PRO A 226 -17.06 14.93 -25.39
CA PRO A 226 -18.18 15.89 -25.41
C PRO A 226 -17.85 17.25 -26.04
N ALA A 227 -16.58 17.60 -26.28
CA ALA A 227 -16.21 18.87 -26.92
C ALA A 227 -16.45 18.86 -28.44
N HIS A 228 -16.13 17.76 -29.13
CA HIS A 228 -16.26 17.68 -30.60
C HIS A 228 -17.70 17.61 -31.12
N THR A 229 -18.65 17.12 -30.32
CA THR A 229 -20.07 17.07 -30.77
C THR A 229 -20.74 18.44 -30.75
N LYS A 230 -20.25 19.40 -29.95
CA LYS A 230 -20.80 20.76 -29.92
C LYS A 230 -20.27 21.66 -31.04
N GLU A 231 -19.02 21.47 -31.47
CA GLU A 231 -18.45 22.20 -32.61
C GLU A 231 -18.94 21.69 -33.98
N ALA A 232 -19.34 20.42 -34.08
CA ALA A 232 -19.89 19.86 -35.32
C ALA A 232 -21.37 20.22 -35.58
N LEU A 233 -22.02 20.92 -34.63
CA LEU A 233 -23.43 21.32 -34.69
C LEU A 233 -23.62 22.86 -34.71
N ALA A 234 -22.52 23.62 -34.84
CA ALA A 234 -22.52 25.08 -35.00
C ALA A 234 -22.06 25.47 -36.41
#